data_AF-A0A9W9P6L0-F1
#
_entry.id   AF-A0A9W9P6L0-F1
#
_cell.length_a   1.000
_cell.length_b   1.000
_cell.length_c   1.000
_cell.angle_alpha   90.00
_cell.angle_beta   90.00
_cell.angle_gamma   90.00
#
_symmetry.space_group_name_H-M   'P 1'
#
loop_
_entity.id
_entity.type
_entity.pdbx_description
1 polymer ?
#
loop_
_entity_poly.entity_id
_entity_poly.type
_entity_poly.pdbx_seq_one_letter_code
_entity_poly.pdbx_strand_id
1 'polypeptide(L)'
;MAGKRKRETTVASKPTDEKDASPEPSSNAQDVFRKYFEAQFEPLDIASSRPDKSDSDKEEERGNESDMDESGDSDWDGLSEDEESEGQVEVVEHKDAQVISDAIMDKKARKAFLKGKLPSEDVPKEKTAPKLSKEDEEDDHDNLKHDLALQRLLRESHLLESASDLAPTGKNRLKALDLRMQSLGAKTSLYKQEKMPTAHRRGIKAKASMKEEKRRRDAKENGIILEKPAKVSKSKAGRRERGVGGSSIGKFSGGTLNLSKRDLQSMTTPKPRTGKGKKGRR
;
A
#
# COMPACT_ATOMS: atom_id res chain seq x y z
N MET A 1 28.82 -13.48 -64.96
CA MET A 1 29.16 -12.19 -64.32
C MET A 1 28.04 -11.21 -64.59
N ALA A 2 27.24 -10.86 -63.58
CA ALA A 2 26.12 -9.93 -63.71
C ALA A 2 26.34 -8.75 -62.75
N GLY A 3 26.45 -7.56 -63.33
CA GLY A 3 26.90 -6.34 -62.67
C GLY A 3 25.92 -5.80 -61.63
N LYS A 4 26.45 -5.46 -60.46
CA LYS A 4 25.74 -4.74 -59.39
C LYS A 4 25.66 -3.26 -59.77
N ARG A 5 24.48 -2.75 -60.14
CA ARG A 5 24.26 -1.29 -60.22
C ARG A 5 23.88 -0.78 -58.84
N LYS A 6 24.64 0.20 -58.34
CA LYS A 6 24.29 0.98 -57.16
C LYS A 6 23.14 1.92 -57.53
N ARG A 7 22.08 1.96 -56.70
CA ARG A 7 21.08 3.04 -56.77
C ARG A 7 21.55 4.14 -55.84
N GLU A 8 21.82 5.31 -56.39
CA GLU A 8 22.00 6.53 -55.63
C GLU A 8 20.64 6.98 -55.13
N THR A 9 20.58 7.35 -53.85
CA THR A 9 19.38 7.86 -53.18
C THR A 9 19.47 9.37 -53.21
N THR A 10 18.59 10.00 -53.97
CA THR A 10 18.46 11.46 -54.00
C THR A 10 17.70 11.90 -52.75
N VAL A 11 18.39 12.60 -51.86
CA VAL A 11 17.79 13.26 -50.69
C VAL A 11 17.14 14.55 -51.19
N ALA A 12 15.81 14.64 -51.11
CA ALA A 12 15.09 15.87 -51.39
C ALA A 12 15.34 16.89 -50.27
N SER A 13 16.04 17.98 -50.60
CA SER A 13 16.15 19.17 -49.76
C SER A 13 14.86 20.00 -49.88
N LYS A 14 14.27 20.32 -48.72
CA LYS A 14 13.11 21.20 -48.59
C LYS A 14 13.60 22.65 -48.62
N PRO A 15 12.99 23.57 -49.38
CA PRO A 15 13.40 24.97 -49.38
C PRO A 15 13.00 25.65 -48.07
N THR A 16 13.92 26.46 -47.56
CA THR A 16 13.80 27.38 -46.44
C THR A 16 13.14 28.68 -46.92
N ASP A 17 11.95 28.97 -46.43
CA ASP A 17 11.40 30.34 -46.45
C ASP A 17 11.89 31.07 -45.21
N GLU A 18 12.49 32.25 -45.43
CA GLU A 18 12.79 33.22 -44.40
C GLU A 18 11.58 34.13 -44.11
N LYS A 19 11.55 34.62 -42.86
CA LYS A 19 10.72 35.68 -42.25
C LYS A 19 9.39 35.24 -41.64
N ASP A 20 9.41 35.00 -40.32
CA ASP A 20 8.95 36.01 -39.36
C ASP A 20 9.45 35.68 -37.94
N ALA A 21 9.52 36.73 -37.12
CA ALA A 21 10.28 36.85 -35.88
C ALA A 21 10.22 35.69 -34.87
N SER A 22 11.41 35.37 -34.34
CA SER A 22 11.62 34.66 -33.08
C SER A 22 10.84 35.30 -31.93
N PRO A 23 10.02 34.58 -31.15
CA PRO A 23 9.66 35.01 -29.81
C PRO A 23 10.72 34.51 -28.83
N GLU A 24 11.43 35.46 -28.23
CA GLU A 24 12.21 35.29 -27.00
C GLU A 24 11.46 34.39 -25.99
N PRO A 25 12.02 33.23 -25.58
CA PRO A 25 11.36 32.35 -24.62
C PRO A 25 11.84 32.63 -23.20
N SER A 26 11.13 33.47 -22.42
CA SER A 26 11.21 33.41 -20.93
C SER A 26 10.24 34.28 -20.10
N SER A 27 9.31 35.05 -20.66
CA SER A 27 8.38 35.89 -19.84
C SER A 27 6.98 35.28 -19.66
N ASN A 28 6.43 34.62 -20.69
CA ASN A 28 4.99 34.36 -20.76
C ASN A 28 4.48 33.32 -19.73
N ALA A 29 5.27 32.31 -19.37
CA ALA A 29 4.85 31.30 -18.39
C ALA A 29 4.84 31.86 -16.95
N GLN A 30 5.84 32.68 -16.61
CA GLN A 30 5.93 33.30 -15.29
C GLN A 30 4.83 34.36 -15.10
N ASP A 31 4.48 35.09 -16.16
CA ASP A 31 3.38 36.06 -16.13
C ASP A 31 2.01 35.40 -15.92
N VAL A 32 1.80 34.19 -16.46
CA VAL A 32 0.57 33.42 -16.21
C VAL A 32 0.48 33.00 -14.74
N PHE A 33 1.58 32.54 -14.14
CA PHE A 33 1.59 32.19 -12.72
C PHE A 33 1.44 33.41 -11.81
N ARG A 34 2.05 34.55 -12.14
CA ARG A 34 1.87 35.81 -11.41
C ARG A 34 0.42 36.26 -11.43
N LYS A 35 -0.22 36.30 -12.60
CA LYS A 35 -1.65 36.67 -12.71
C LYS A 35 -2.58 35.74 -11.94
N TYR A 36 -2.31 34.43 -11.96
CA TYR A 36 -3.10 33.47 -11.19
C TYR A 36 -2.90 33.64 -9.68
N PHE A 37 -1.67 33.97 -9.26
CA PHE A 37 -1.33 34.22 -7.86
C PHE A 37 -1.95 35.53 -7.36
N GLU A 38 -1.82 36.63 -8.11
CA GLU A 38 -2.44 37.93 -7.78
C GLU A 38 -3.98 37.88 -7.76
N ALA A 39 -4.59 36.97 -8.53
CA ALA A 39 -6.03 36.76 -8.50
C ALA A 39 -6.51 35.93 -7.29
N GLN A 40 -5.63 35.14 -6.68
CA GLN A 40 -5.94 34.30 -5.51
C GLN A 40 -5.51 34.96 -4.19
N PHE A 41 -4.51 35.84 -4.24
CA PHE A 41 -3.96 36.50 -3.07
C PHE A 41 -3.98 38.01 -3.30
N GLU A 42 -4.72 38.73 -2.46
CA GLU A 42 -4.67 40.19 -2.45
C GLU A 42 -3.22 40.64 -2.13
N PRO A 43 -2.69 41.67 -2.83
CA PRO A 43 -1.36 42.17 -2.54
C PRO A 43 -1.29 42.66 -1.09
N LEU A 44 -0.38 42.08 -0.30
CA LEU A 44 -0.09 42.57 1.04
C LEU A 44 0.61 43.94 0.92
N ASP A 45 0.14 44.94 1.67
CA ASP A 45 0.78 46.26 1.76
C ASP A 45 2.12 46.17 2.51
N ILE A 46 3.16 45.75 1.80
CA ILE A 46 4.54 45.81 2.28
C ILE A 46 5.09 47.21 2.04
N ALA A 47 5.14 48.01 3.11
CA ALA A 47 5.93 49.24 3.15
C ALA A 47 7.35 48.96 2.66
N SER A 48 7.83 49.75 1.71
CA SER A 48 9.10 49.57 1.02
C SER A 48 10.30 49.64 1.98
N SER A 49 10.81 48.49 2.45
CA SER A 49 12.17 48.38 2.99
C SER A 49 13.00 47.49 2.07
N ARG A 50 14.03 48.08 1.47
CA ARG A 50 15.04 47.40 0.64
C ARG A 50 15.76 46.31 1.45
N PRO A 51 16.22 45.19 0.84
CA PRO A 51 16.90 44.14 1.58
C PRO A 51 18.42 44.35 1.61
N ASP A 52 18.99 44.45 2.82
CA ASP A 52 20.39 44.14 3.06
C ASP A 52 20.53 42.68 3.51
N LYS A 53 21.58 42.03 3.00
CA LYS A 53 21.94 40.63 3.23
C LYS A 53 22.51 40.42 4.63
N SER A 54 22.03 39.41 5.36
CA SER A 54 22.88 38.55 6.19
C SER A 54 22.12 37.34 6.72
N ASP A 55 22.78 36.19 6.64
CA ASP A 55 22.40 34.86 7.10
C ASP A 55 21.82 34.77 8.51
N SER A 56 20.84 33.88 8.70
CA SER A 56 20.79 33.06 9.93
C SER A 56 19.98 31.78 9.72
N ASP A 57 20.66 30.65 9.95
CA ASP A 57 20.10 29.32 10.18
C ASP A 57 19.09 29.28 11.35
N LYS A 58 18.26 28.23 11.31
CA LYS A 58 17.46 27.55 12.36
C LYS A 58 15.98 27.92 12.48
N GLU A 59 15.16 27.04 11.90
CA GLU A 59 13.78 26.79 12.32
C GLU A 59 13.74 25.52 13.19
N GLU A 60 13.05 25.58 14.34
CA GLU A 60 12.25 24.46 14.84
C GLU A 60 10.88 24.95 15.34
N GLU A 61 9.87 24.36 14.71
CA GLU A 61 8.52 23.97 15.13
C GLU A 61 7.66 24.74 16.18
N ARG A 62 6.51 25.17 15.64
CA ARG A 62 5.11 24.87 16.04
C ARG A 62 4.51 25.50 17.31
N GLY A 63 3.42 26.24 17.08
CA GLY A 63 2.30 26.40 18.01
C GLY A 63 1.00 26.55 17.22
N ASN A 64 -0.03 25.79 17.61
CA ASN A 64 -1.40 25.95 17.12
C ASN A 64 -2.34 26.12 18.32
N GLU A 65 -2.69 27.38 18.59
CA GLU A 65 -4.04 27.92 18.84
C GLU A 65 -5.15 27.03 19.45
N SER A 66 -5.81 27.53 20.51
CA SER A 66 -7.14 28.17 20.39
C SER A 66 -7.79 28.51 21.75
N ASP A 67 -8.39 29.70 21.77
CA ASP A 67 -9.62 30.21 22.39
C ASP A 67 -10.02 29.85 23.84
N MET A 68 -10.18 30.82 24.75
CA MET A 68 -11.23 31.87 24.88
C MET A 68 -12.49 31.34 25.56
N ASP A 69 -12.71 31.75 26.81
CA ASP A 69 -14.07 32.08 27.28
C ASP A 69 -14.02 33.04 28.47
N GLU A 70 -14.93 33.99 28.41
CA GLU A 70 -15.06 35.23 29.17
C GLU A 70 -16.15 35.01 30.22
N SER A 71 -15.88 35.33 31.49
CA SER A 71 -16.93 35.34 32.51
C SER A 71 -16.77 36.55 33.39
N GLY A 72 -17.72 37.46 33.24
CA GLY A 72 -17.81 38.69 34.00
C GLY A 72 -18.41 38.53 35.39
N ASP A 73 -18.43 39.69 36.03
CA ASP A 73 -19.26 40.10 37.16
C ASP A 73 -18.75 39.73 38.56
N SER A 74 -18.19 40.72 39.26
CA SER A 74 -18.69 41.08 40.59
C SER A 74 -17.92 42.28 41.14
N ASP A 75 -18.68 43.33 41.38
CA ASP A 75 -18.35 44.53 42.13
C ASP A 75 -17.65 44.21 43.46
N TRP A 76 -16.45 44.77 43.65
CA TRP A 76 -15.83 44.83 44.97
C TRP A 76 -15.92 46.25 45.51
N ASP A 77 -16.84 46.38 46.47
CA ASP A 77 -17.18 47.57 47.25
C ASP A 77 -16.02 47.97 48.18
N GLY A 78 -15.85 49.28 48.35
CA GLY A 78 -14.65 49.90 48.90
C GLY A 78 -14.38 49.56 50.36
N LEU A 79 -13.12 49.25 50.67
CA LEU A 79 -12.63 49.34 52.04
C LEU A 79 -12.24 50.80 52.31
N SER A 80 -13.15 51.48 53.00
CA SER A 80 -12.94 52.76 53.66
C SER A 80 -11.83 52.63 54.69
N GLU A 81 -10.82 53.47 54.46
CA GLU A 81 -9.88 54.09 55.39
C GLU A 81 -10.43 54.23 56.82
N ASP A 82 -9.78 53.57 57.79
CA ASP A 82 -9.58 54.16 59.11
C ASP A 82 -8.30 53.63 59.76
N GLU A 83 -7.74 54.50 60.58
CA GLU A 83 -6.33 54.69 60.91
C GLU A 83 -5.62 53.58 61.71
N GLU A 84 -4.28 53.57 61.53
CA GLU A 84 -3.25 53.14 62.48
C GLU A 84 -3.01 51.63 62.69
N SER A 85 -2.29 51.04 61.75
CA SER A 85 -1.24 50.08 62.09
C SER A 85 0.04 50.40 61.30
N GLU A 86 1.09 50.69 62.05
CA GLU A 86 2.44 51.07 61.60
C GLU A 86 3.00 50.11 60.54
N GLY A 87 3.20 50.60 59.32
CA GLY A 87 4.35 50.30 58.45
C GLY A 87 4.81 48.85 58.23
N GLN A 88 3.95 47.83 58.33
CA GLN A 88 4.32 46.46 58.00
C GLN A 88 3.92 46.16 56.55
N VAL A 89 4.89 46.17 55.64
CA VAL A 89 4.68 45.77 54.24
C VAL A 89 4.44 44.26 54.21
N GLU A 90 3.20 43.83 53.98
CA GLU A 90 2.86 42.44 53.71
C GLU A 90 3.09 42.16 52.22
N VAL A 91 4.19 41.47 51.91
CA VAL A 91 4.48 41.02 50.55
C VAL A 91 3.78 39.68 50.33
N VAL A 92 2.60 39.70 49.71
CA VAL A 92 1.94 38.49 49.22
C VAL A 92 2.48 38.16 47.84
N GLU A 93 3.43 37.22 47.80
CA GLU A 93 3.97 36.70 46.54
C GLU A 93 2.99 35.66 45.95
N HIS A 94 2.14 36.10 45.03
CA HIS A 94 1.38 35.18 44.19
C HIS A 94 2.32 34.60 43.13
N LYS A 95 2.92 33.44 43.42
CA LYS A 95 3.51 32.63 42.36
C LYS A 95 2.37 32.20 41.46
N ASP A 96 2.36 32.68 40.22
CA ASP A 96 1.35 32.34 39.21
C ASP A 96 1.09 30.83 39.26
N ALA A 97 -0.18 30.48 39.49
CA ALA A 97 -0.65 29.11 39.71
C ALA A 97 -0.56 28.21 38.46
N GLN A 98 0.38 28.48 37.54
CA GLN A 98 0.68 27.62 36.40
C GLN A 98 1.26 26.26 36.84
N VAL A 99 1.68 26.11 38.09
CA VAL A 99 2.05 24.79 38.66
C VAL A 99 0.81 23.98 39.08
N ILE A 100 -0.38 24.59 39.16
CA ILE A 100 -1.63 23.92 39.57
C ILE A 100 -2.42 23.37 38.36
N SER A 101 -2.10 23.74 37.11
CA SER A 101 -2.74 23.13 35.94
C SER A 101 -2.40 21.64 35.77
N ASP A 102 -1.31 21.17 36.37
CA ASP A 102 -0.99 19.74 36.47
C ASP A 102 -1.88 18.99 37.49
N ALA A 103 -2.68 19.72 38.28
CA ALA A 103 -3.66 19.17 39.20
C ALA A 103 -5.03 18.88 38.55
N ILE A 104 -5.17 19.02 37.22
CA ILE A 104 -6.30 18.44 36.50
C ILE A 104 -6.05 16.93 36.43
N MET A 105 -6.42 16.25 37.52
CA MET A 105 -6.30 14.79 37.65
C MET A 105 -6.75 14.09 36.38
N ASP A 106 -5.94 13.14 35.88
CA ASP A 106 -6.22 12.34 34.69
C ASP A 106 -7.71 11.90 34.70
N LYS A 107 -8.39 11.98 33.55
CA LYS A 107 -9.85 11.71 33.43
C LYS A 107 -10.22 10.36 34.06
N LYS A 108 -9.28 9.41 34.10
CA LYS A 108 -9.41 8.11 34.78
C LYS A 108 -9.34 8.24 36.31
N ALA A 109 -8.39 8.99 36.85
CA ALA A 109 -8.26 9.27 38.28
C ALA A 109 -9.46 10.07 38.82
N ARG A 110 -9.92 11.10 38.10
CA ARG A 110 -11.12 11.88 38.46
C ARG A 110 -12.38 11.02 38.50
N LYS A 111 -12.54 10.10 37.54
CA LYS A 111 -13.66 9.13 37.53
C LYS A 111 -13.56 8.09 38.64
N ALA A 112 -12.36 7.64 39.01
CA ALA A 112 -12.19 6.70 40.12
C ALA A 112 -12.56 7.36 41.46
N PHE A 113 -12.08 8.58 41.68
CA PHE A 113 -12.36 9.37 42.88
C PHE A 113 -13.86 9.69 43.04
N LEU A 114 -14.53 10.13 41.95
CA LEU A 114 -15.96 10.49 42.00
C LEU A 114 -16.91 9.28 42.03
N LYS A 115 -16.42 8.06 41.74
CA LYS A 115 -17.24 6.84 41.75
C LYS A 115 -17.29 6.16 43.12
N GLY A 116 -17.13 6.88 44.23
CA GLY A 116 -17.47 6.42 45.60
C GLY A 116 -16.88 5.07 46.04
N LYS A 117 -15.90 4.53 45.31
CA LYS A 117 -15.24 3.24 45.54
C LYS A 117 -13.78 3.56 45.75
N LEU A 118 -13.24 3.13 46.89
CA LEU A 118 -11.84 3.32 47.22
C LEU A 118 -10.97 2.65 46.14
N PRO A 119 -9.93 3.33 45.62
CA PRO A 119 -9.02 2.72 44.66
C PRO A 119 -8.31 1.53 45.33
N SER A 120 -8.47 0.34 44.73
CA SER A 120 -7.73 -0.88 45.11
C SER A 120 -6.26 -0.72 44.73
N GLU A 121 -5.33 -1.00 45.64
CA GLU A 121 -3.88 -1.02 45.41
C GLU A 121 -3.45 -2.21 44.53
N ASP A 122 -4.05 -2.36 43.36
CA ASP A 122 -3.57 -3.33 42.37
C ASP A 122 -2.60 -2.65 41.42
N VAL A 123 -1.32 -2.71 41.81
CA VAL A 123 -0.17 -2.33 40.97
C VAL A 123 -0.33 -3.04 39.61
N PRO A 124 -0.38 -2.30 38.47
CA PRO A 124 -0.45 -2.95 37.18
C PRO A 124 0.87 -3.66 36.92
N LYS A 125 0.86 -4.99 36.97
CA LYS A 125 1.95 -5.84 36.49
C LYS A 125 2.27 -5.45 35.05
N GLU A 126 3.46 -4.91 34.85
CA GLU A 126 4.02 -4.66 33.52
C GLU A 126 3.94 -5.96 32.71
N LYS A 127 3.25 -5.86 31.57
CA LYS A 127 3.19 -6.94 30.60
C LYS A 127 4.58 -7.07 29.99
N THR A 128 5.17 -8.23 30.22
CA THR A 128 6.35 -8.77 29.55
C THR A 128 6.34 -8.45 28.05
N ALA A 129 7.48 -7.99 27.55
CA ALA A 129 7.77 -7.71 26.15
C ALA A 129 7.24 -8.78 25.17
N PRO A 130 6.74 -8.39 23.99
CA PRO A 130 6.22 -9.34 23.03
C PRO A 130 7.36 -10.15 22.40
N LYS A 131 7.12 -11.45 22.28
CA LYS A 131 7.94 -12.38 21.51
C LYS A 131 7.69 -12.07 20.04
N LEU A 132 8.70 -11.60 19.32
CA LEU A 132 8.73 -11.55 17.85
C LEU A 132 8.56 -12.97 17.31
N SER A 133 7.34 -13.34 16.94
CA SER A 133 7.08 -14.55 16.16
C SER A 133 5.64 -14.55 15.64
N LYS A 134 5.50 -14.35 14.33
CA LYS A 134 4.29 -14.48 13.49
C LYS A 134 3.24 -13.38 13.57
N GLU A 135 3.07 -12.70 14.70
CA GLU A 135 2.19 -11.51 14.76
C GLU A 135 2.75 -10.39 13.87
N ASP A 136 4.07 -10.20 13.86
CA ASP A 136 4.71 -9.16 13.03
C ASP A 136 4.54 -9.37 11.52
N GLU A 137 4.42 -10.62 11.03
CA GLU A 137 4.16 -10.90 9.60
C GLU A 137 2.72 -10.57 9.21
N GLU A 138 1.77 -10.73 10.14
CA GLU A 138 0.38 -10.35 9.96
C GLU A 138 0.26 -8.81 9.96
N ASP A 139 0.96 -8.15 10.90
CA ASP A 139 1.02 -6.69 11.00
C ASP A 139 1.67 -6.07 9.75
N ASP A 140 2.81 -6.58 9.26
CA ASP A 140 3.47 -6.08 8.05
C ASP A 140 2.61 -6.26 6.80
N HIS A 141 1.93 -7.41 6.68
CA HIS A 141 1.03 -7.66 5.57
C HIS A 141 -0.21 -6.76 5.63
N ASP A 142 -0.73 -6.47 6.82
CA ASP A 142 -1.86 -5.58 7.02
C ASP A 142 -1.46 -4.11 6.77
N ASN A 143 -0.29 -3.69 7.25
CA ASN A 143 0.31 -2.40 6.93
C ASN A 143 0.50 -2.24 5.41
N LEU A 144 1.01 -3.28 4.74
CA LEU A 144 1.13 -3.29 3.28
C LEU A 144 -0.22 -3.18 2.58
N LYS A 145 -1.31 -3.76 3.10
CA LYS A 145 -2.65 -3.58 2.51
C LYS A 145 -3.12 -2.13 2.58
N HIS A 146 -2.75 -1.42 3.65
CA HIS A 146 -3.15 -0.04 3.88
C HIS A 146 -2.28 0.98 3.13
N ASP A 147 -1.01 0.69 2.89
CA ASP A 147 -0.11 1.59 2.15
C ASP A 147 -0.07 1.31 0.63
N LEU A 148 -0.88 2.07 -0.12
CA LEU A 148 -0.91 1.99 -1.59
C LEU A 148 0.36 2.51 -2.27
N ALA A 149 1.07 3.45 -1.66
CA ALA A 149 2.29 4.00 -2.24
C ALA A 149 3.41 2.95 -2.18
N LEU A 150 3.55 2.28 -1.02
CA LEU A 150 4.50 1.18 -0.84
C LEU A 150 4.16 -0.02 -1.72
N GLN A 151 2.87 -0.40 -1.84
CA GLN A 151 2.46 -1.46 -2.79
C GLN A 151 2.88 -1.16 -4.23
N ARG A 152 2.69 0.08 -4.68
CA ARG A 152 3.08 0.52 -6.04
C ARG A 152 4.58 0.46 -6.20
N LEU A 153 5.34 1.00 -5.24
CA LEU A 153 6.80 1.01 -5.26
C LEU A 153 7.37 -0.41 -5.32
N LEU A 154 6.90 -1.32 -4.49
CA LEU A 154 7.40 -2.70 -4.46
C LEU A 154 7.10 -3.45 -5.77
N ARG A 155 5.88 -3.29 -6.31
CA ARG A 155 5.47 -3.96 -7.57
C ARG A 155 6.14 -3.37 -8.81
N GLU A 156 6.36 -2.06 -8.82
CA GLU A 156 6.89 -1.31 -9.97
C GLU A 156 8.42 -1.13 -9.91
N SER A 157 9.09 -1.54 -8.83
CA SER A 157 10.54 -1.42 -8.59
C SER A 157 11.41 -1.86 -9.78
N HIS A 158 11.06 -2.95 -10.46
CA HIS A 158 11.77 -3.45 -11.64
C HIS A 158 11.74 -2.49 -12.85
N LEU A 159 10.76 -1.59 -12.91
CA LEU A 159 10.72 -0.53 -13.92
C LEU A 159 11.56 0.69 -13.51
N LEU A 160 11.87 0.83 -12.22
CA LEU A 160 12.61 1.93 -11.62
C LEU A 160 14.07 1.60 -11.34
N GLU A 161 14.48 0.32 -11.39
CA GLU A 161 15.85 -0.13 -11.08
C GLU A 161 16.94 0.57 -11.91
N SER A 162 16.63 0.99 -13.14
CA SER A 162 17.57 1.74 -13.99
C SER A 162 17.38 3.26 -13.95
N ALA A 163 16.39 3.77 -13.21
CA ALA A 163 16.09 5.19 -13.10
C ALA A 163 16.68 5.77 -11.81
N SER A 164 17.10 7.04 -11.85
CA SER A 164 17.55 7.75 -10.64
C SER A 164 16.42 8.06 -9.68
N ASP A 165 15.21 8.27 -10.22
CA ASP A 165 14.07 8.80 -9.48
C ASP A 165 13.05 7.70 -9.19
N LEU A 166 12.44 7.78 -8.00
CA LEU A 166 11.38 6.86 -7.57
C LEU A 166 10.05 7.10 -8.31
N ALA A 167 9.91 8.24 -8.99
CA ALA A 167 8.72 8.54 -9.78
C ALA A 167 8.87 7.98 -11.21
N PRO A 168 7.95 7.12 -11.69
CA PRO A 168 8.05 6.59 -13.03
C PRO A 168 7.76 7.69 -14.06
N THR A 169 8.75 7.99 -14.91
CA THR A 169 8.65 9.00 -15.98
C THR A 169 8.59 8.36 -17.38
N GLY A 170 8.13 9.13 -18.38
CA GLY A 170 8.13 8.74 -19.80
C GLY A 170 7.49 7.38 -20.10
N LYS A 171 8.29 6.46 -20.68
CA LYS A 171 7.82 5.11 -21.05
C LYS A 171 7.54 4.23 -19.83
N ASN A 172 8.30 4.40 -18.75
CA ASN A 172 8.11 3.63 -17.52
C ASN A 172 6.84 4.08 -16.80
N ARG A 173 6.46 5.36 -16.89
CA ARG A 173 5.15 5.87 -16.45
C ARG A 173 4.02 5.06 -17.07
N LEU A 174 4.03 4.88 -18.39
CA LEU A 174 2.92 4.20 -19.06
C LEU A 174 2.85 2.70 -18.72
N LYS A 175 4.01 2.04 -18.59
CA LYS A 175 4.09 0.64 -18.11
C LYS A 175 3.61 0.50 -16.66
N ALA A 176 4.00 1.44 -15.79
CA ALA A 176 3.52 1.49 -14.42
C ALA A 176 2.00 1.66 -14.37
N LEU A 177 1.43 2.56 -15.19
CA LEU A 177 -0.02 2.70 -15.30
C LEU A 177 -0.70 1.40 -15.77
N ASP A 178 -0.14 0.68 -16.75
CA ASP A 178 -0.67 -0.62 -17.18
C ASP A 178 -0.61 -1.69 -16.07
N LEU A 179 0.47 -1.71 -15.26
CA LEU A 179 0.57 -2.59 -14.09
C LEU A 179 -0.44 -2.22 -13.00
N ARG A 180 -0.68 -0.93 -12.75
CA ARG A 180 -1.72 -0.46 -11.81
C ARG A 180 -3.11 -0.87 -12.26
N MET A 181 -3.41 -0.79 -13.55
CA MET A 181 -4.69 -1.27 -14.09
C MET A 181 -4.84 -2.79 -13.92
N GLN A 182 -3.77 -3.56 -14.10
CA GLN A 182 -3.78 -5.00 -13.83
C GLN A 182 -3.98 -5.30 -12.34
N SER A 183 -3.35 -4.56 -11.44
CA SER A 183 -3.56 -4.76 -9.99
C SER A 183 -4.97 -4.40 -9.54
N LEU A 184 -5.64 -3.46 -10.22
CA LEU A 184 -7.05 -3.15 -10.01
C LEU A 184 -7.99 -4.23 -10.58
N GLY A 185 -7.49 -5.17 -11.39
CA GLY A 185 -8.27 -6.31 -11.91
C GLY A 185 -8.38 -6.39 -13.43
N ALA A 186 -7.66 -5.57 -14.20
CA ALA A 186 -7.62 -5.73 -15.66
C ALA A 186 -7.00 -7.09 -16.03
N LYS A 187 -7.73 -7.89 -16.82
CA LYS A 187 -7.33 -9.27 -17.20
C LYS A 187 -6.22 -9.29 -18.25
N THR A 188 -6.04 -8.20 -18.99
CA THR A 188 -5.12 -8.10 -20.12
C THR A 188 -4.32 -6.80 -20.05
N SER A 189 -3.01 -6.91 -20.27
CA SER A 189 -2.10 -5.77 -20.45
C SER A 189 -2.34 -5.08 -21.80
N LEU A 190 -2.33 -3.76 -21.83
CA LEU A 190 -2.38 -2.95 -23.06
C LEU A 190 -1.11 -3.12 -23.92
N TYR A 191 0.02 -3.45 -23.29
CA TYR A 191 1.30 -3.64 -23.97
C TYR A 191 1.52 -5.04 -24.54
N LYS A 192 0.60 -5.97 -24.27
CA LYS A 192 0.71 -7.34 -24.77
C LYS A 192 0.35 -7.39 -26.25
N GLN A 193 1.34 -7.67 -27.09
CA GLN A 193 1.10 -7.91 -28.51
C GLN A 193 0.26 -9.19 -28.72
N GLU A 194 -0.98 -9.03 -29.22
CA GLU A 194 -1.91 -10.13 -29.43
C GLU A 194 -1.60 -10.94 -30.70
N LYS A 195 -1.39 -10.24 -31.81
CA LYS A 195 -1.14 -10.83 -33.13
C LYS A 195 0.36 -11.02 -33.35
N MET A 196 0.79 -12.29 -33.26
CA MET A 196 2.15 -12.75 -33.55
C MET A 196 2.10 -14.15 -34.18
N PRO A 197 2.90 -14.44 -35.22
CA PRO A 197 3.05 -15.79 -35.75
C PRO A 197 3.41 -16.79 -34.66
N THR A 198 2.82 -17.99 -34.74
CA THR A 198 2.95 -19.02 -33.69
C THR A 198 4.40 -19.44 -33.48
N ALA A 199 5.19 -19.57 -34.56
CA ALA A 199 6.62 -19.89 -34.51
C ALA A 199 7.42 -18.86 -33.70
N HIS A 200 7.25 -17.57 -33.98
CA HIS A 200 7.95 -16.50 -33.25
C HIS A 200 7.52 -16.45 -31.79
N ARG A 201 6.21 -16.58 -31.53
CA ARG A 201 5.66 -16.59 -30.17
C ARG A 201 6.23 -17.74 -29.34
N ARG A 202 6.33 -18.94 -29.92
CA ARG A 202 6.95 -20.11 -29.28
C ARG A 202 8.45 -19.90 -29.05
N GLY A 203 9.15 -19.37 -30.05
CA GLY A 203 10.58 -19.07 -29.95
C GLY A 203 10.92 -18.06 -28.84
N ILE A 204 10.17 -16.96 -28.74
CA ILE A 204 10.37 -15.94 -27.69
C ILE A 204 10.13 -16.54 -26.30
N LYS A 205 9.03 -17.30 -26.13
CA LYS A 205 8.73 -17.96 -24.85
C LYS A 205 9.79 -18.99 -24.46
N ALA A 206 10.25 -19.80 -25.42
CA ALA A 206 11.31 -20.78 -25.19
C ALA A 206 12.65 -20.09 -24.85
N LYS A 207 13.00 -19.00 -25.54
CA LYS A 207 14.21 -18.23 -25.23
C LYS A 207 14.13 -17.59 -23.84
N ALA A 208 12.97 -17.05 -23.46
CA ALA A 208 12.75 -16.52 -22.13
C ALA A 208 12.91 -17.60 -21.05
N SER A 209 12.31 -18.79 -21.25
CA SER A 209 12.47 -19.90 -20.30
C SER A 209 13.91 -20.40 -20.23
N MET A 210 14.62 -20.53 -21.36
CA MET A 210 16.03 -20.93 -21.37
C MET A 210 16.93 -19.93 -20.64
N LYS A 211 16.71 -18.61 -20.84
CA LYS A 211 17.48 -17.57 -20.14
C LYS A 211 17.25 -17.62 -18.63
N GLU A 212 15.99 -17.80 -18.22
CA GLU A 212 15.58 -17.89 -16.83
C GLU A 212 16.10 -19.18 -16.16
N GLU A 213 16.06 -20.31 -16.86
CA GLU A 213 16.65 -21.57 -16.41
C GLU A 213 18.16 -21.46 -16.25
N LYS A 214 18.86 -20.81 -17.20
CA LYS A 214 20.29 -20.57 -17.08
C LYS A 214 20.60 -19.70 -15.86
N ARG A 215 19.90 -18.57 -15.68
CA ARG A 215 20.03 -17.72 -14.49
C ARG A 215 19.84 -18.51 -13.18
N ARG A 216 18.85 -19.41 -13.12
CA ARG A 216 18.62 -20.25 -11.94
C ARG A 216 19.66 -21.34 -11.74
N ARG A 217 20.17 -21.96 -12.81
CA ARG A 217 21.27 -22.94 -12.72
C ARG A 217 22.54 -22.25 -12.21
N ASP A 218 22.93 -21.16 -12.86
CA ASP A 218 24.12 -20.39 -12.49
C ASP A 218 24.00 -19.86 -11.04
N ALA A 219 22.83 -19.35 -10.64
CA ALA A 219 22.61 -18.92 -9.25
C ALA A 219 22.68 -20.08 -8.24
N LYS A 220 22.12 -21.25 -8.59
CA LYS A 220 22.19 -22.44 -7.74
C LYS A 220 23.63 -22.95 -7.60
N GLU A 221 24.40 -22.93 -8.68
CA GLU A 221 25.81 -23.32 -8.70
C GLU A 221 26.67 -22.34 -7.89
N ASN A 222 26.35 -21.04 -7.95
CA ASN A 222 27.04 -19.99 -7.19
C ASN A 222 26.49 -19.78 -5.77
N GLY A 223 25.47 -20.54 -5.34
CA GLY A 223 24.85 -20.39 -4.02
C GLY A 223 24.02 -19.12 -3.80
N ILE A 224 23.64 -18.40 -4.87
CA ILE A 224 22.79 -17.20 -4.80
C ILE A 224 21.32 -17.61 -4.73
N ILE A 225 20.60 -17.10 -3.73
CA ILE A 225 19.17 -17.36 -3.55
C ILE A 225 18.37 -16.41 -4.45
N LEU A 226 17.56 -16.99 -5.35
CA LEU A 226 16.62 -16.26 -6.20
C LEU A 226 15.19 -16.39 -5.66
N GLU A 227 14.32 -15.50 -6.12
CA GLU A 227 12.88 -15.56 -5.88
C GLU A 227 12.27 -16.91 -6.26
N LYS A 228 11.34 -17.37 -5.43
CA LYS A 228 10.62 -18.62 -5.65
C LYS A 228 9.66 -18.42 -6.82
N PRO A 229 9.74 -19.23 -7.90
CA PRO A 229 8.82 -19.08 -9.01
C PRO A 229 7.39 -19.32 -8.53
N ALA A 230 6.47 -18.46 -8.96
CA ALA A 230 5.05 -18.70 -8.75
C ALA A 230 4.70 -20.08 -9.30
N LYS A 231 4.07 -20.93 -8.49
CA LYS A 231 3.62 -22.25 -8.92
C LYS A 231 2.57 -22.02 -10.00
N VAL A 232 2.98 -22.07 -11.27
CA VAL A 232 2.03 -22.05 -12.38
C VAL A 232 1.18 -23.29 -12.19
N SER A 233 -0.05 -23.10 -11.76
CA SER A 233 -1.05 -24.15 -11.71
C SER A 233 -1.26 -24.57 -13.16
N LYS A 234 -0.47 -25.55 -13.62
CA LYS A 234 -0.71 -26.21 -14.89
C LYS A 234 -2.15 -26.65 -14.80
N SER A 235 -3.00 -26.06 -15.61
CA SER A 235 -4.40 -26.42 -15.72
C SER A 235 -4.46 -27.82 -16.33
N LYS A 236 -4.10 -28.84 -15.55
CA LYS A 236 -4.68 -30.17 -15.69
C LYS A 236 -6.11 -30.01 -15.17
N ALA A 237 -6.91 -29.27 -15.94
CA ALA A 237 -8.32 -29.01 -15.67
C ALA A 237 -9.15 -30.30 -15.76
N GLY A 238 -8.55 -31.39 -16.25
CA GLY A 238 -9.06 -32.74 -16.09
C GLY A 238 -8.53 -33.38 -14.82
N ARG A 239 -9.44 -33.81 -13.94
CA ARG A 239 -9.18 -34.94 -13.03
C ARG A 239 -8.51 -36.03 -13.87
N ARG A 240 -7.38 -36.58 -13.42
CA ARG A 240 -6.71 -37.70 -14.11
C ARG A 240 -7.78 -38.72 -14.48
N GLU A 241 -7.83 -39.09 -15.76
CA GLU A 241 -8.76 -40.10 -16.25
C GLU A 241 -8.60 -41.34 -15.38
N ARG A 242 -9.65 -41.62 -14.60
CA ARG A 242 -9.78 -42.88 -13.91
C ARG A 242 -10.31 -43.79 -15.00
N GLY A 243 -9.46 -44.64 -15.56
CA GLY A 243 -9.85 -45.55 -16.64
C GLY A 243 -11.10 -46.35 -16.31
N VAL A 244 -11.56 -47.15 -17.26
CA VAL A 244 -12.83 -47.89 -17.11
C VAL A 244 -12.76 -48.88 -15.94
N GLY A 245 -13.66 -48.70 -14.97
CA GLY A 245 -14.22 -49.77 -14.12
C GLY A 245 -13.25 -50.60 -13.27
N GLY A 246 -13.24 -50.36 -11.96
CA GLY A 246 -12.83 -51.39 -11.00
C GLY A 246 -13.88 -52.50 -10.91
N SER A 247 -13.51 -53.64 -10.31
CA SER A 247 -14.45 -54.71 -9.98
C SER A 247 -15.67 -54.16 -9.24
N SER A 248 -16.88 -54.62 -9.62
CA SER A 248 -18.14 -54.19 -8.98
C SER A 248 -18.31 -54.68 -7.55
N ILE A 249 -17.43 -55.59 -7.11
CA ILE A 249 -17.46 -56.25 -5.81
C ILE A 249 -16.14 -55.91 -5.11
N GLY A 250 -16.22 -55.50 -3.85
CA GLY A 250 -15.04 -55.21 -3.04
C GLY A 250 -14.24 -53.97 -3.47
N LYS A 251 -13.13 -53.73 -2.76
CA LYS A 251 -12.17 -52.65 -3.06
C LYS A 251 -10.87 -53.25 -3.55
N PHE A 252 -10.44 -52.88 -4.75
CA PHE A 252 -9.14 -53.27 -5.28
C PHE A 252 -8.06 -52.29 -4.79
N SER A 253 -7.10 -52.79 -4.00
CA SER A 253 -5.99 -51.99 -3.50
C SER A 253 -4.69 -52.79 -3.57
N GLY A 254 -3.65 -52.22 -4.17
CA GLY A 254 -2.31 -52.83 -4.19
C GLY A 254 -2.25 -54.22 -4.83
N GLY A 255 -3.05 -54.49 -5.86
CA GLY A 255 -3.06 -55.80 -6.54
C GLY A 255 -3.96 -56.86 -5.88
N THR A 256 -4.59 -56.54 -4.75
CA THR A 256 -5.48 -57.46 -4.01
C THR A 256 -6.92 -56.96 -4.02
N LEU A 257 -7.86 -57.91 -4.10
CA LEU A 257 -9.29 -57.64 -4.03
C LEU A 257 -9.81 -57.87 -2.62
N ASN A 258 -10.17 -56.79 -1.92
CA ASN A 258 -10.71 -56.88 -0.57
C ASN A 258 -12.24 -57.01 -0.62
N LEU A 259 -12.75 -58.18 -0.24
CA LEU A 259 -14.16 -58.52 -0.21
C LEU A 259 -14.75 -58.35 1.18
N SER A 260 -15.94 -57.75 1.30
CA SER A 260 -16.65 -57.70 2.58
C SER A 260 -17.40 -59.02 2.84
N LYS A 261 -17.69 -59.34 4.12
CA LYS A 261 -18.53 -60.50 4.47
C LYS A 261 -19.90 -60.46 3.79
N ARG A 262 -20.45 -59.25 3.56
CA ARG A 262 -21.71 -59.03 2.84
C ARG A 262 -21.59 -59.37 1.35
N ASP A 263 -20.47 -59.03 0.72
CA ASP A 263 -20.21 -59.38 -0.67
C ASP A 263 -20.09 -60.89 -0.85
N LEU A 264 -19.38 -61.55 0.09
CA LEU A 264 -19.29 -63.00 0.14
C LEU A 264 -20.69 -63.62 0.29
N GLN A 265 -21.49 -63.16 1.26
CA GLN A 265 -22.86 -63.66 1.46
C GLN A 265 -23.77 -63.43 0.24
N SER A 266 -23.66 -62.27 -0.43
CA SER A 266 -24.45 -61.97 -1.64
C SER A 266 -24.05 -62.83 -2.85
N MET A 267 -22.83 -63.36 -2.87
CA MET A 267 -22.33 -64.24 -3.92
C MET A 267 -22.64 -65.71 -3.62
N THR A 268 -22.58 -66.11 -2.35
CA THR A 268 -22.78 -67.51 -1.94
C THR A 268 -24.23 -67.87 -1.69
N THR A 269 -25.08 -66.90 -1.32
CA THR A 269 -26.52 -67.16 -1.12
C THR A 269 -27.33 -66.68 -2.33
N PRO A 270 -28.14 -67.53 -2.97
CA PRO A 270 -29.04 -67.07 -4.01
C PRO A 270 -30.02 -66.08 -3.38
N LYS A 271 -30.07 -64.85 -3.92
CA LYS A 271 -30.96 -63.78 -3.44
C LYS A 271 -32.37 -64.36 -3.24
N PRO A 272 -32.99 -64.25 -2.05
CA PRO A 272 -34.40 -64.55 -1.93
C PRO A 272 -35.14 -63.58 -2.85
N ARG A 273 -35.88 -64.12 -3.82
CA ARG A 273 -36.77 -63.34 -4.69
C ARG A 273 -37.77 -62.62 -3.80
N THR A 274 -37.52 -61.36 -3.47
CA THR A 274 -38.53 -60.51 -2.83
C THR A 274 -39.57 -60.18 -3.90
N GLY A 275 -40.52 -61.08 -4.08
CA GLY A 275 -41.83 -60.74 -4.63
C GLY A 275 -42.48 -59.76 -3.67
N LYS A 276 -42.60 -58.50 -4.08
CA LYS A 276 -43.49 -57.55 -3.41
C LYS A 276 -44.14 -56.67 -4.45
N GLY A 277 -45.16 -57.24 -5.07
CA GLY A 277 -46.22 -56.43 -5.64
C GLY A 277 -46.79 -55.53 -4.53
N LYS A 278 -46.92 -54.24 -4.83
CA LYS A 278 -47.80 -53.35 -4.09
C LYS A 278 -48.75 -52.73 -5.09
N LYS A 279 -49.86 -53.43 -5.28
CA LYS A 279 -51.09 -52.97 -5.91
C LYS A 279 -51.69 -51.88 -5.01
N GLY A 280 -52.03 -50.74 -5.60
CA GLY A 280 -53.12 -49.81 -5.22
C GLY A 280 -53.25 -49.34 -3.78
N ARG A 281 -53.21 -48.02 -3.58
CA ARG A 281 -54.24 -47.29 -2.84
C ARG A 281 -54.49 -45.97 -3.57
N ARG A 282 -55.78 -45.68 -3.73
CA ARG A 282 -56.38 -44.42 -4.17
C ARG A 282 -55.84 -43.24 -3.37
#